data_AF-A0A9W8TR77-F1
#
_entry.id   AF-A0A9W8TR77-F1
#
_cell.length_a   1.000
_cell.length_b   1.000
_cell.length_c   1.000
_cell.angle_alpha   90.00
_cell.angle_beta   90.00
_cell.angle_gamma   90.00
#
_symmetry.space_group_name_H-M   'P 1'
#
loop_
_entity.id
_entity.type
_entity.pdbx_description
1 polymer ?
#
loop_
_entity_poly.entity_id
_entity_poly.type
_entity_poly.pdbx_seq_one_letter_code
_entity_poly.pdbx_strand_id
1 'polypeptide(L)'
;MGRLLLAPRRPLKHTLRLLFTIYLPPRLISRTVEMNCSVDNGTGKNRHSPPVDENTLSGPPPTTWNDFTHATLRQFPGRGTQIEWLEYLGHGEEGIVYKASVGNVEPVAIKVFWRTLRPNPQPLPRGGFRAVEWPFEDESRTIALIEKIKWAMSTHPGIKIRKGPTTYKSAVRNLYSFSDEGRQSLRSSSRQGLTDPPPFPPLPTCHGWMQIQRDQLPLLDPPVRHEVDGSLDWHWAIVFEFVPGAKQDLVIGQLHLDFFYAVGFALEAYKPDNWHGGRLIDYNDICSPFSKGWHTTGVWQREAQKWFWTLDFVRDPSIRRRITQRHQNSRTGENQVVRGDETQHGSATKSKSSSCASGMKRQTNYQDPADMSLGNSKVNWEKLAAKAGFKDGAAARAHYEHF
;
A
#
# COMPACT_ATOMS: atom_id res chain seq x y z
N MET A 1 -53.21 -42.05 32.11
CA MET A 1 -52.26 -43.09 32.57
C MET A 1 -51.57 -43.71 31.36
N GLY A 2 -50.23 -43.62 31.31
CA GLY A 2 -49.29 -44.55 30.66
C GLY A 2 -49.39 -44.86 29.17
N ARG A 3 -48.41 -44.36 28.38
CA ARG A 3 -47.80 -45.04 27.21
C ARG A 3 -46.44 -44.37 26.94
N LEU A 4 -45.37 -44.94 27.47
CA LEU A 4 -44.40 -45.87 26.86
C LEU A 4 -43.52 -45.25 25.75
N LEU A 5 -42.23 -45.18 26.11
CA LEU A 5 -41.06 -44.71 25.36
C LEU A 5 -40.74 -45.60 24.15
N LEU A 6 -40.38 -44.98 23.03
CA LEU A 6 -39.48 -45.57 22.03
C LEU A 6 -38.57 -44.49 21.45
N ALA A 7 -37.26 -44.65 21.65
CA ALA A 7 -36.21 -43.87 21.01
C ALA A 7 -35.86 -44.45 19.63
N PRO A 8 -35.30 -43.65 18.71
CA PRO A 8 -34.39 -44.19 17.72
C PRO A 8 -33.02 -43.50 17.65
N ARG A 9 -32.02 -44.36 17.86
CA ARG A 9 -30.67 -44.48 17.29
C ARG A 9 -30.15 -43.37 16.34
N ARG A 10 -28.96 -42.87 16.67
CA ARG A 10 -28.01 -42.17 15.78
C ARG A 10 -27.36 -43.14 14.79
N PRO A 11 -26.95 -42.68 13.59
CA PRO A 11 -25.84 -43.28 12.86
C PRO A 11 -24.57 -42.43 12.97
N LEU A 12 -23.45 -43.11 13.26
CA LEU A 12 -22.09 -42.63 13.02
C LEU A 12 -21.84 -42.51 11.50
N LYS A 13 -21.13 -41.46 11.08
CA LYS A 13 -20.40 -41.46 9.82
C LYS A 13 -18.95 -41.08 10.06
N HIS A 14 -18.08 -41.96 9.57
CA HIS A 14 -16.63 -41.93 9.63
C HIS A 14 -16.04 -40.74 8.86
N THR A 15 -15.03 -40.09 9.46
CA THR A 15 -14.18 -39.09 8.82
C THR A 15 -12.92 -39.79 8.27
N LEU A 16 -12.80 -39.87 6.94
CA LEU A 16 -11.54 -40.19 6.27
C LEU A 16 -10.72 -38.91 6.13
N ARG A 17 -9.56 -38.87 6.79
CA ARG A 17 -8.49 -37.90 6.52
C ARG A 17 -7.65 -38.42 5.35
N LEU A 18 -7.59 -37.67 4.26
CA LEU A 18 -6.53 -37.82 3.25
C LEU A 18 -5.59 -36.62 3.36
N LEU A 19 -4.35 -36.92 3.75
CA LEU A 19 -3.19 -36.04 3.68
C LEU A 19 -2.71 -36.01 2.23
N PHE A 20 -2.54 -34.83 1.66
CA PHE A 20 -1.59 -34.61 0.58
C PHE A 20 -0.64 -33.49 0.99
N THR A 21 0.57 -33.91 1.31
CA THR A 21 1.78 -33.08 1.38
C THR A 21 2.27 -32.91 -0.06
N ILE A 22 2.31 -31.67 -0.56
CA ILE A 22 3.15 -31.34 -1.72
C ILE A 22 4.25 -30.42 -1.21
N TYR A 23 5.45 -30.98 -1.21
CA TYR A 23 6.71 -30.33 -0.91
C TYR A 23 7.17 -29.57 -2.16
N LEU A 24 7.36 -28.26 -2.06
CA LEU A 24 8.16 -27.49 -3.02
C LEU A 24 9.11 -26.56 -2.24
N PRO A 25 10.37 -26.42 -2.68
CA PRO A 25 11.47 -25.91 -1.85
C PRO A 25 11.45 -24.38 -1.71
N PRO A 26 11.96 -23.83 -0.59
CA PRO A 26 12.18 -22.40 -0.47
C PRO A 26 13.44 -22.01 -1.25
N ARG A 27 13.27 -21.43 -2.43
CA ARG A 27 14.30 -20.61 -3.07
C ARG A 27 13.68 -19.33 -3.62
N LEU A 28 13.36 -18.43 -2.71
CA LEU A 28 13.49 -17.00 -2.96
C LEU A 28 14.28 -16.43 -1.79
N ILE A 29 15.59 -16.34 -2.01
CA ILE A 29 16.43 -15.41 -1.27
C ILE A 29 15.86 -14.04 -1.66
N SER A 30 14.94 -13.50 -0.88
CA SER A 30 14.85 -12.04 -0.77
C SER A 30 16.23 -11.61 -0.32
N ARG A 31 17.03 -11.10 -1.25
CA ARG A 31 18.11 -10.21 -0.86
C ARG A 31 17.42 -9.05 -0.20
N THR A 32 17.34 -9.08 1.12
CA THR A 32 17.29 -7.89 1.93
C THR A 32 18.46 -7.05 1.42
N VAL A 33 18.17 -6.09 0.56
CA VAL A 33 19.08 -4.97 0.41
C VAL A 33 19.04 -4.36 1.79
N GLU A 34 20.09 -4.61 2.59
CA GLU A 34 20.39 -3.78 3.74
C GLU A 34 20.53 -2.38 3.18
N MET A 35 19.42 -1.64 3.20
CA MET A 35 19.48 -0.20 3.15
C MET A 35 20.26 0.15 4.40
N ASN A 36 21.55 0.45 4.23
CA ASN A 36 22.28 1.26 5.17
C ASN A 36 21.56 2.61 5.21
N CYS A 37 20.46 2.67 5.95
CA CYS A 37 19.95 3.90 6.52
C CYS A 37 21.11 4.38 7.38
N SER A 38 21.91 5.29 6.83
CA SER A 38 22.91 6.03 7.56
C SER A 38 22.27 6.46 8.87
N VAL A 39 22.86 6.04 9.99
CA VAL A 39 22.48 6.56 11.29
C VAL A 39 22.85 8.04 11.23
N ASP A 40 21.85 8.90 11.00
CA ASP A 40 22.02 10.34 11.11
C ASP A 40 22.51 10.64 12.53
N ASN A 41 23.80 10.95 12.64
CA ASN A 41 24.42 11.50 13.84
C ASN A 41 24.27 13.03 13.90
N GLY A 42 23.41 13.61 13.05
CA GLY A 42 23.20 15.05 12.95
C GLY A 42 21.82 15.46 13.44
N THR A 43 21.80 16.17 14.58
CA THR A 43 20.63 16.74 15.27
C THR A 43 19.74 15.70 15.96
N GLY A 44 19.54 15.86 17.27
CA GLY A 44 18.68 15.00 18.11
C GLY A 44 17.19 15.13 17.78
N LYS A 45 16.81 15.01 16.50
CA LYS A 45 15.42 14.84 16.10
C LYS A 45 14.94 13.53 16.72
N ASN A 46 14.00 13.69 17.63
CA ASN A 46 13.36 12.62 18.36
C ASN A 46 12.93 11.53 17.37
N ARG A 47 13.46 10.31 17.52
CA ARG A 47 13.20 9.15 16.64
C ARG A 47 11.72 8.75 16.59
N HIS A 48 10.85 9.46 17.30
CA HIS A 48 9.41 9.28 17.34
C HIS A 48 8.63 10.34 16.57
N SER A 49 9.29 11.34 15.97
CA SER A 49 8.59 12.41 15.24
C SER A 49 8.19 11.93 13.85
N PRO A 50 6.94 12.12 13.42
CA PRO A 50 6.52 11.79 12.06
C PRO A 50 7.14 12.78 11.07
N PRO A 51 7.11 12.47 9.76
CA PRO A 51 7.62 13.32 8.70
C PRO A 51 6.64 14.47 8.41
N VAL A 52 6.45 15.34 9.39
CA VAL A 52 5.57 16.51 9.30
C VAL A 52 6.37 17.80 9.35
N ASP A 53 5.85 18.81 8.66
CA ASP A 53 6.29 20.19 8.67
C ASP A 53 5.17 21.04 9.30
N GLU A 54 5.52 21.84 10.31
CA GLU A 54 4.59 22.73 11.02
C GLU A 54 4.21 23.95 10.18
N ASN A 55 4.94 24.25 9.10
CA ASN A 55 4.52 25.25 8.14
C ASN A 55 3.20 24.85 7.49
N THR A 56 2.33 25.83 7.26
CA THR A 56 1.06 25.60 6.54
C THR A 56 1.33 25.19 5.10
N LEU A 57 0.42 24.39 4.52
CA LEU A 57 0.42 23.99 3.11
C LEU A 57 0.10 25.19 2.18
N SER A 58 0.98 26.20 2.18
CA SER A 58 0.85 27.44 1.44
C SER A 58 2.14 27.74 0.69
N GLY A 59 2.04 28.04 -0.60
CA GLY A 59 3.20 28.36 -1.44
C GLY A 59 3.98 27.12 -1.92
N PRO A 60 5.12 27.34 -2.58
CA PRO A 60 5.89 26.28 -3.23
C PRO A 60 6.49 25.30 -2.20
N PRO A 61 6.46 23.99 -2.44
CA PRO A 61 7.22 23.05 -1.63
C PRO A 61 8.72 23.17 -1.92
N PRO A 62 9.60 22.91 -0.95
CA PRO A 62 11.04 22.87 -1.20
C PRO A 62 11.40 21.66 -2.08
N THR A 63 12.29 21.83 -3.06
CA THR A 63 12.55 20.81 -4.11
C THR A 63 14.00 20.33 -4.23
N THR A 64 14.84 20.55 -3.21
CA THR A 64 16.18 19.96 -3.22
C THR A 64 16.10 18.44 -3.14
N TRP A 65 17.17 17.74 -3.51
CA TRP A 65 17.19 16.28 -3.42
C TRP A 65 17.03 15.81 -1.98
N ASN A 66 17.60 16.56 -1.02
CA ASN A 66 17.41 16.30 0.39
C ASN A 66 15.93 16.39 0.80
N ASP A 67 15.18 17.34 0.25
CA ASP A 67 13.74 17.47 0.51
C ASP A 67 12.94 16.33 -0.11
N PHE A 68 13.40 15.74 -1.21
CA PHE A 68 12.79 14.53 -1.79
C PHE A 68 13.04 13.29 -0.94
N THR A 69 14.26 13.11 -0.44
CA THR A 69 14.62 11.94 0.41
C THR A 69 14.03 12.03 1.81
N HIS A 70 13.78 13.24 2.30
CA HIS A 70 13.22 13.52 3.61
C HIS A 70 11.91 14.31 3.51
N ALA A 71 11.04 13.93 2.57
CA ALA A 71 9.79 14.63 2.32
C ALA A 71 8.92 14.71 3.58
N THR A 72 8.52 15.93 3.93
CA THR A 72 7.64 16.22 5.06
C THR A 72 6.32 16.81 4.59
N LEU A 73 5.21 16.32 5.13
CA LEU A 73 3.88 16.85 4.81
C LEU A 73 3.64 18.14 5.61
N ARG A 74 3.12 19.18 4.96
CA ARG A 74 2.82 20.47 5.60
C ARG A 74 1.48 20.46 6.32
N GLN A 75 1.33 21.32 7.31
CA GLN A 75 0.16 21.39 8.18
C GLN A 75 -1.06 21.92 7.43
N PHE A 76 -2.22 21.34 7.74
CA PHE A 76 -3.52 21.79 7.24
C PHE A 76 -3.80 23.23 7.74
N PRO A 77 -4.06 24.20 6.85
CA PRO A 77 -4.26 25.60 7.24
C PRO A 77 -5.46 25.83 8.17
N GLY A 78 -6.48 24.97 8.14
CA GLY A 78 -7.68 25.09 8.98
C GLY A 78 -7.51 24.52 10.40
N ARG A 79 -6.29 24.38 10.91
CA ARG A 79 -6.03 23.89 12.27
C ARG A 79 -6.78 24.74 13.31
N GLY A 80 -7.43 24.06 14.26
CA GLY A 80 -8.22 24.70 15.32
C GLY A 80 -9.63 25.12 14.89
N THR A 81 -9.99 24.94 13.62
CA THR A 81 -11.36 25.16 13.14
C THR A 81 -12.26 24.02 13.60
N GLN A 82 -13.52 24.33 13.87
CA GLN A 82 -14.53 23.32 14.21
C GLN A 82 -14.73 22.35 13.04
N ILE A 83 -14.71 21.06 13.35
CA ILE A 83 -14.99 19.97 12.41
C ILE A 83 -16.45 19.56 12.59
N GLU A 84 -17.22 19.61 11.50
CA GLU A 84 -18.54 19.00 11.42
C GLU A 84 -18.42 17.65 10.72
N TRP A 85 -18.61 16.56 11.47
CA TRP A 85 -18.56 15.20 10.93
C TRP A 85 -19.88 14.87 10.23
N LEU A 86 -19.81 14.57 8.93
CA LEU A 86 -21.00 14.41 8.09
C LEU A 86 -21.34 12.94 7.85
N GLU A 87 -20.35 12.13 7.47
CA GLU A 87 -20.57 10.76 7.01
C GLU A 87 -19.36 9.87 7.31
N TYR A 88 -19.59 8.64 7.74
CA TYR A 88 -18.55 7.60 7.77
C TYR A 88 -18.35 7.04 6.37
N LEU A 89 -17.11 7.08 5.86
CA LEU A 89 -16.78 6.62 4.50
C LEU A 89 -16.20 5.20 4.49
N GLY A 90 -15.49 4.81 5.54
CA GLY A 90 -14.83 3.50 5.58
C GLY A 90 -13.75 3.42 6.65
N HIS A 91 -13.29 2.20 6.94
CA HIS A 91 -12.08 1.97 7.73
C HIS A 91 -11.26 0.82 7.14
N GLY A 92 -9.98 0.81 7.45
CA GLY A 92 -9.04 -0.25 7.08
C GLY A 92 -8.07 -0.57 8.21
N GLU A 93 -7.00 -1.29 7.90
CA GLU A 93 -5.98 -1.69 8.89
C GLU A 93 -5.19 -0.50 9.46
N GLU A 94 -5.25 0.66 8.81
CA GLU A 94 -4.41 1.83 9.09
C GLU A 94 -5.14 2.97 9.79
N GLY A 95 -6.45 3.06 9.57
CA GLY A 95 -7.25 4.20 9.96
C GLY A 95 -8.72 4.11 9.55
N ILE A 96 -9.43 5.20 9.80
CA ILE A 96 -10.82 5.44 9.44
C ILE A 96 -10.94 6.74 8.67
N VAL A 97 -11.88 6.78 7.73
CA VAL A 97 -12.11 7.93 6.87
C VAL A 97 -13.53 8.42 7.09
N TYR A 98 -13.65 9.73 7.32
CA TYR A 98 -14.92 10.42 7.42
C TYR A 98 -15.01 11.51 6.35
N LYS A 99 -16.22 11.75 5.87
CA LYS A 99 -16.58 13.00 5.22
C LYS A 99 -16.86 14.02 6.32
N ALA A 100 -16.29 15.20 6.19
CA ALA A 100 -16.47 16.28 7.16
C ALA A 100 -16.50 17.64 6.45
N SER A 101 -17.06 18.65 7.10
CA SER A 101 -16.76 20.04 6.78
C SER A 101 -15.84 20.61 7.85
N VAL A 102 -14.89 21.46 7.45
CA VAL A 102 -13.95 22.11 8.38
C VAL A 102 -14.05 23.62 8.21
N GLY A 103 -14.85 24.25 9.06
CA GLY A 103 -15.28 25.64 8.87
C GLY A 103 -16.40 25.76 7.85
N ASN A 104 -16.42 26.83 7.05
CA ASN A 104 -17.47 27.09 6.06
C ASN A 104 -17.05 26.69 4.63
N VAL A 105 -16.36 25.56 4.50
CA VAL A 105 -15.79 25.09 3.22
C VAL A 105 -16.50 23.84 2.71
N GLU A 106 -16.28 23.56 1.42
CA GLU A 106 -16.71 22.32 0.77
C GLU A 106 -16.29 21.07 1.57
N PRO A 107 -17.10 20.00 1.55
CA PRO A 107 -16.77 18.76 2.26
C PRO A 107 -15.40 18.19 1.87
N VAL A 108 -14.69 17.72 2.87
CA VAL A 108 -13.38 17.05 2.77
C VAL A 108 -13.49 15.60 3.25
N ALA A 109 -12.52 14.78 2.86
CA ALA A 109 -12.29 13.48 3.48
C ALA A 109 -11.18 13.61 4.54
N ILE A 110 -11.43 13.16 5.77
CA ILE A 110 -10.46 13.16 6.86
C ILE A 110 -10.12 11.71 7.20
N LYS A 111 -8.88 11.29 6.89
CA LYS A 111 -8.34 9.97 7.31
C LYS A 111 -7.68 10.13 8.67
N VAL A 112 -8.22 9.46 9.68
CA VAL A 112 -7.71 9.42 11.06
C VAL A 112 -6.98 8.10 11.26
N PHE A 113 -5.73 8.16 11.72
CA PHE A 113 -4.87 6.99 11.83
C PHE A 113 -4.97 6.33 13.20
N TRP A 114 -5.01 4.99 13.22
CA TRP A 114 -5.07 4.20 14.45
C TRP A 114 -3.81 4.36 15.31
N ARG A 115 -2.65 4.37 14.66
CA ARG A 115 -1.34 4.41 15.30
C ARG A 115 -0.81 5.84 15.37
N THR A 116 -1.03 6.48 16.51
CA THR A 116 -0.50 7.82 16.78
C THR A 116 1.01 7.83 16.99
N LEU A 117 1.55 6.84 17.71
CA LEU A 117 2.98 6.73 17.97
C LEU A 117 3.66 5.78 16.98
N ARG A 118 4.94 6.09 16.68
CA ARG A 118 5.80 5.16 15.97
C ARG A 118 5.89 3.85 16.77
N PRO A 119 5.51 2.70 16.18
CA PRO A 119 5.64 1.42 16.85
C PRO A 119 7.11 1.09 17.09
N ASN A 120 7.38 0.46 18.24
CA ASN A 120 8.70 -0.08 18.52
C ASN A 120 9.06 -1.16 17.48
N PRO A 121 10.33 -1.27 17.08
CA PRO A 121 10.79 -2.39 16.27
C PRO A 121 10.45 -3.72 16.94
N GLN A 122 9.94 -4.69 16.18
CA GLN A 122 9.60 -6.02 16.65
C GLN A 122 10.82 -6.95 16.53
N PRO A 123 11.15 -7.74 17.57
CA PRO A 123 12.24 -8.71 17.48
C PRO A 123 11.92 -9.81 16.46
N LEU A 124 12.94 -10.26 15.72
CA LEU A 124 12.81 -11.39 14.79
C LEU A 124 13.24 -12.71 15.44
N PRO A 125 12.62 -13.86 15.08
CA PRO A 125 12.94 -15.17 15.70
C PRO A 125 14.41 -15.61 15.58
N ARG A 126 15.17 -15.06 14.64
CA ARG A 126 16.59 -15.40 14.40
C ARG A 126 17.55 -14.29 14.82
N GLY A 127 17.10 -13.41 15.71
CA GLY A 127 17.83 -12.20 16.10
C GLY A 127 17.59 -11.03 15.13
N GLY A 128 17.87 -9.82 15.62
CA GLY A 128 17.58 -8.57 14.94
C GLY A 128 16.17 -8.05 15.19
N PHE A 129 15.85 -6.91 14.57
CA PHE A 129 14.57 -6.25 14.71
C PHE A 129 13.99 -5.89 13.34
N ARG A 130 12.69 -6.08 13.19
CA ARG A 130 11.88 -5.59 12.07
C ARG A 130 11.28 -4.25 12.49
N ALA A 131 11.52 -3.21 11.70
CA ALA A 131 10.72 -2.00 11.82
C ALA A 131 9.26 -2.33 11.49
N VAL A 132 8.35 -1.92 12.37
CA VAL A 132 6.91 -2.05 12.12
C VAL A 132 6.46 -0.84 11.30
N GLU A 133 5.50 -1.09 10.41
CA GLU A 133 4.86 -0.06 9.60
C GLU A 133 4.19 1.01 10.48
N TRP A 134 4.36 2.26 10.06
CA TRP A 134 3.70 3.41 10.67
C TRP A 134 2.93 4.15 9.57
N PRO A 135 1.65 3.80 9.35
CA PRO A 135 0.92 4.24 8.16
C PRO A 135 0.88 5.75 7.98
N PHE A 136 0.76 6.52 9.06
CA PHE A 136 0.80 7.98 8.99
C PHE A 136 2.13 8.52 8.44
N GLU A 137 3.27 7.91 8.82
CA GLU A 137 4.59 8.30 8.29
C GLU A 137 4.70 8.00 6.79
N ASP A 138 4.28 6.80 6.40
CA ASP A 138 4.41 6.33 5.02
C ASP A 138 3.50 7.13 4.07
N GLU A 139 2.26 7.41 4.48
CA GLU A 139 1.31 8.20 3.69
C GLU A 139 1.73 9.66 3.59
N SER A 140 2.16 10.26 4.70
CA SER A 140 2.61 11.66 4.74
C SER A 140 3.81 11.89 3.81
N ARG A 141 4.80 10.99 3.82
CA ARG A 141 5.96 11.06 2.91
C ARG A 141 5.55 10.94 1.46
N THR A 142 4.68 9.98 1.16
CA THR A 142 4.20 9.71 -0.20
C THR A 142 3.49 10.93 -0.77
N ILE A 143 2.60 11.55 0.00
CA ILE A 143 1.87 12.75 -0.41
C ILE A 143 2.82 13.95 -0.58
N ALA A 144 3.70 14.19 0.39
CA ALA A 144 4.67 15.28 0.31
C ALA A 144 5.59 15.14 -0.93
N LEU A 145 5.94 13.91 -1.30
CA LEU A 145 6.70 13.62 -2.50
C LEU A 145 5.90 13.90 -3.77
N ILE A 146 4.64 13.49 -3.83
CA ILE A 146 3.73 13.76 -4.94
C ILE A 146 3.52 15.26 -5.14
N GLU A 147 3.37 16.02 -4.05
CA GLU A 147 3.26 17.48 -4.09
C GLU A 147 4.49 18.12 -4.75
N LYS A 148 5.70 17.70 -4.34
CA LYS A 148 6.96 18.18 -4.93
C LYS A 148 7.07 17.83 -6.41
N ILE A 149 6.65 16.62 -6.81
CA ILE A 149 6.63 16.20 -8.21
C ILE A 149 5.65 17.08 -9.01
N LYS A 150 4.43 17.28 -8.50
CA LYS A 150 3.41 18.13 -9.12
C LYS A 150 3.96 19.54 -9.38
N TRP A 151 4.55 20.14 -8.34
CA TRP A 151 5.16 21.46 -8.41
C TRP A 151 6.31 21.52 -9.43
N ALA A 152 7.21 20.54 -9.41
CA ALA A 152 8.33 20.48 -10.34
C ALA A 152 7.83 20.40 -11.80
N MET A 153 6.83 19.56 -12.07
CA MET A 153 6.25 19.42 -13.41
C MET A 153 5.54 20.69 -13.89
N SER A 154 4.85 21.41 -13.01
CA SER A 154 4.13 22.64 -13.39
C SER A 154 5.05 23.84 -13.62
N THR A 155 6.21 23.87 -12.96
CA THR A 155 7.14 25.01 -13.01
C THR A 155 8.34 24.81 -13.93
N HIS A 156 8.64 23.56 -14.31
CA HIS A 156 9.81 23.22 -15.12
C HIS A 156 9.45 22.29 -16.29
N PRO A 157 8.88 22.83 -17.39
CA PRO A 157 8.65 22.05 -18.60
C PRO A 157 10.01 21.62 -19.16
N GLY A 158 10.28 20.31 -19.19
CA GLY A 158 11.57 19.77 -19.64
C GLY A 158 12.23 18.78 -18.68
N ILE A 159 11.55 18.40 -17.60
CA ILE A 159 11.94 17.22 -16.80
C ILE A 159 11.97 15.99 -17.70
N LYS A 160 13.05 15.22 -17.62
CA LYS A 160 13.22 13.97 -18.35
C LYS A 160 13.48 12.82 -17.37
N ILE A 161 12.83 11.70 -17.58
CA ILE A 161 12.94 10.49 -16.76
C ILE A 161 13.38 9.30 -17.62
N ARG A 162 13.86 8.24 -16.98
CA ARG A 162 14.16 6.98 -17.68
C ARG A 162 12.87 6.22 -17.95
N LYS A 163 12.76 5.62 -19.13
CA LYS A 163 11.63 4.75 -19.48
C LYS A 163 11.69 3.46 -18.66
N GLY A 164 10.57 3.08 -18.05
CA GLY A 164 10.35 1.78 -17.42
C GLY A 164 11.35 1.43 -16.31
N PRO A 165 11.29 2.08 -15.13
CA PRO A 165 12.19 1.76 -14.02
C PRO A 165 11.96 0.32 -13.52
N THR A 166 12.92 -0.58 -13.73
CA THR A 166 12.84 -1.99 -13.27
C THR A 166 13.69 -2.28 -12.03
N THR A 167 14.46 -1.30 -11.58
CA THR A 167 15.36 -1.40 -10.42
C THR A 167 15.13 -0.25 -9.45
N TYR A 168 15.50 -0.47 -8.19
CA TYR A 168 15.50 0.57 -7.16
C TYR A 168 16.28 1.81 -7.62
N LYS A 169 17.49 1.59 -8.14
CA LYS A 169 18.38 2.66 -8.62
C LYS A 169 17.74 3.46 -9.76
N SER A 170 17.01 2.81 -10.69
CA SER A 170 16.31 3.54 -11.75
C SER A 170 15.11 4.33 -11.24
N ALA A 171 14.35 3.78 -10.28
CA ALA A 171 13.20 4.46 -9.68
C ALA A 171 13.64 5.70 -8.88
N VAL A 172 14.67 5.56 -8.03
CA VAL A 172 15.30 6.69 -7.33
C VAL A 172 15.85 7.72 -8.31
N ARG A 173 16.45 7.29 -9.42
CA ARG A 173 16.94 8.22 -10.45
C ARG A 173 15.80 8.98 -11.14
N ASN A 174 14.64 8.34 -11.36
CA ASN A 174 13.47 9.03 -11.91
C ASN A 174 12.95 10.08 -10.93
N LEU A 175 12.85 9.77 -9.63
CA LEU A 175 12.54 10.76 -8.61
C LEU A 175 13.56 11.91 -8.57
N TYR A 176 14.86 11.59 -8.65
CA TYR A 176 15.92 12.59 -8.66
C TYR A 176 15.75 13.61 -9.79
N SER A 177 15.27 13.20 -10.97
CA SER A 177 14.99 14.13 -12.07
C SER A 177 14.02 15.25 -11.73
N PHE A 178 13.19 15.09 -10.69
CA PHE A 178 12.26 16.11 -10.22
C PHE A 178 12.85 17.03 -9.15
N SER A 179 14.07 16.79 -8.65
CA SER A 179 14.73 17.70 -7.71
C SER A 179 15.45 18.85 -8.42
N ASP A 180 15.83 19.90 -7.68
CA ASP A 180 16.62 21.02 -8.20
C ASP A 180 17.92 20.54 -8.89
N GLU A 181 18.65 19.66 -8.23
CA GLU A 181 19.91 19.10 -8.70
C GLU A 181 19.71 18.21 -9.93
N GLY A 182 18.64 17.38 -9.95
CA GLY A 182 18.33 16.57 -11.11
C GLY A 182 17.97 17.41 -12.34
N ARG A 183 17.15 18.44 -12.14
CA ARG A 183 16.80 19.40 -13.20
C ARG A 183 18.03 20.14 -13.73
N GLN A 184 18.97 20.52 -12.86
CA GLN A 184 20.22 21.16 -13.27
C GLN A 184 21.16 20.20 -14.01
N SER A 185 21.32 18.97 -13.52
CA SER A 185 22.20 17.95 -14.11
C SER A 185 21.80 17.55 -15.55
N LEU A 186 20.50 17.54 -15.84
CA LEU A 186 19.96 17.23 -17.17
C LEU A 186 20.25 18.31 -18.23
N ARG A 187 20.67 19.51 -17.82
CA ARG A 187 21.08 20.56 -18.77
C ARG A 187 22.45 20.25 -19.39
N SER A 188 23.29 19.49 -18.68
CA SER A 188 24.69 19.24 -19.07
C SER A 188 24.94 17.82 -19.61
N SER A 189 23.95 16.93 -19.51
CA SER A 189 24.11 15.50 -19.83
C SER A 189 23.45 15.10 -21.14
N SER A 190 23.99 14.06 -21.80
CA SER A 190 23.34 13.42 -22.95
C SER A 190 21.93 12.94 -22.56
N ARG A 191 20.94 13.26 -23.40
CA ARG A 191 19.52 12.91 -23.18
C ARG A 191 19.14 11.53 -23.73
N GLN A 192 20.11 10.73 -24.15
CA GLN A 192 19.85 9.43 -24.77
C GLN A 192 19.15 8.48 -23.79
N GLY A 193 18.03 7.89 -24.21
CA GLY A 193 17.24 6.97 -23.38
C GLY A 193 16.35 7.63 -22.32
N LEU A 194 16.21 8.95 -22.33
CA LEU A 194 15.28 9.68 -21.48
C LEU A 194 14.01 10.07 -22.26
N THR A 195 12.88 10.11 -21.55
CA THR A 195 11.56 10.49 -22.08
C THR A 195 10.94 11.58 -21.20
N ASP A 196 9.93 12.27 -21.73
CA ASP A 196 9.04 13.08 -20.89
C ASP A 196 8.26 12.18 -19.92
N PRO A 197 8.01 12.64 -18.68
CA PRO A 197 7.09 11.97 -17.79
C PRO A 197 5.67 11.99 -18.39
N PRO A 198 4.82 11.00 -18.08
CA PRO A 198 3.40 11.08 -18.37
C PRO A 198 2.79 12.36 -17.76
N PRO A 199 1.66 12.85 -18.29
CA PRO A 199 0.92 13.94 -17.68
C PRO A 199 0.61 13.65 -16.21
N PHE A 200 0.66 14.69 -15.37
CA PHE A 200 0.32 14.52 -13.96
C PHE A 200 -1.18 14.16 -13.84
N PRO A 201 -1.53 13.03 -13.21
CA PRO A 201 -2.92 12.58 -13.15
C PRO A 201 -3.77 13.46 -12.22
N PRO A 202 -5.10 13.48 -12.39
CA PRO A 202 -6.00 14.18 -11.48
C PRO A 202 -6.08 13.39 -10.16
N LEU A 203 -5.18 13.71 -9.24
CA LEU A 203 -5.13 13.18 -7.88
C LEU A 203 -5.99 14.04 -6.95
N PRO A 204 -6.69 13.44 -5.98
CA PRO A 204 -7.34 14.19 -4.90
C PRO A 204 -6.34 15.16 -4.26
N THR A 205 -6.76 16.40 -4.09
CA THR A 205 -5.91 17.40 -3.43
C THR A 205 -5.73 17.01 -1.96
N CYS A 206 -4.49 16.88 -1.48
CA CYS A 206 -4.23 16.83 -0.05
C CYS A 206 -4.17 18.27 0.48
N HIS A 207 -4.89 18.55 1.56
CA HIS A 207 -4.92 19.85 2.22
C HIS A 207 -3.93 19.94 3.39
N GLY A 208 -3.30 18.83 3.78
CA GLY A 208 -2.26 18.78 4.81
C GLY A 208 -2.62 17.85 5.98
N TRP A 209 -1.73 17.79 6.97
CA TRP A 209 -1.96 17.02 8.19
C TRP A 209 -2.57 17.87 9.31
N MET A 210 -3.26 17.22 10.24
CA MET A 210 -3.69 17.83 11.50
C MET A 210 -3.66 16.83 12.65
N GLN A 211 -3.84 17.34 13.87
CA GLN A 211 -4.12 16.52 15.05
C GLN A 211 -5.60 16.67 15.41
N ILE A 212 -6.23 15.57 15.81
CA ILE A 212 -7.63 15.51 16.21
C ILE A 212 -7.72 14.96 17.62
N GLN A 213 -8.43 15.66 18.51
CA GLN A 213 -8.67 15.17 19.86
C GLN A 213 -9.67 14.02 19.82
N ARG A 214 -9.47 13.01 20.67
CA ARG A 214 -10.30 11.79 20.68
C ARG A 214 -11.75 12.08 21.02
N ASP A 215 -11.99 13.03 21.91
CA ASP A 215 -13.34 13.47 22.31
C ASP A 215 -14.07 14.22 21.18
N GLN A 216 -13.35 14.70 20.18
CA GLN A 216 -13.92 15.28 18.96
C GLN A 216 -14.30 14.23 17.93
N LEU A 217 -13.80 12.99 18.03
CA LEU A 217 -14.14 11.94 17.07
C LEU A 217 -15.58 11.48 17.28
N PRO A 218 -16.34 11.28 16.18
CA PRO A 218 -17.73 10.91 16.30
C PRO A 218 -17.86 9.49 16.88
N LEU A 219 -18.86 9.28 17.73
CA LEU A 219 -19.20 7.97 18.31
C LEU A 219 -19.95 7.09 17.29
N LEU A 220 -19.46 7.03 16.05
CA LEU A 220 -20.09 6.27 14.99
C LEU A 220 -19.86 4.76 15.20
N ASP A 221 -20.77 3.96 14.66
CA ASP A 221 -20.72 2.50 14.67
C ASP A 221 -20.06 2.00 13.36
N PRO A 222 -18.99 1.17 13.42
CA PRO A 222 -18.37 0.60 14.62
C PRO A 222 -17.51 1.59 15.41
N PRO A 223 -17.50 1.49 16.76
CA PRO A 223 -16.74 2.39 17.59
C PRO A 223 -15.24 2.27 17.30
N VAL A 224 -14.58 3.42 17.20
CA VAL A 224 -13.13 3.64 17.00
C VAL A 224 -12.23 3.00 18.09
N ARG A 225 -12.79 2.24 19.04
CA ARG A 225 -12.20 2.01 20.36
C ARG A 225 -11.22 0.85 20.48
N HIS A 226 -11.14 -0.06 19.52
CA HIS A 226 -10.37 -1.31 19.71
C HIS A 226 -8.94 -1.30 19.11
N GLU A 227 -8.67 -0.44 18.14
CA GLU A 227 -7.36 -0.39 17.45
C GLU A 227 -6.56 0.87 17.79
N VAL A 228 -7.07 1.67 18.72
CA VAL A 228 -6.57 2.98 19.10
C VAL A 228 -5.77 2.92 20.40
N ASP A 229 -4.64 3.63 20.46
CA ASP A 229 -3.81 3.75 21.66
C ASP A 229 -4.56 4.47 22.79
N GLY A 230 -5.11 3.71 23.73
CA GLY A 230 -5.89 4.21 24.86
C GLY A 230 -5.15 5.21 25.75
N SER A 231 -3.81 5.25 25.72
CA SER A 231 -3.00 6.14 26.56
C SER A 231 -2.93 7.58 26.06
N LEU A 232 -3.29 7.80 24.79
CA LEU A 232 -3.29 9.12 24.16
C LEU A 232 -4.69 9.71 24.09
N ASP A 233 -4.81 11.01 24.06
CA ASP A 233 -6.07 11.75 23.88
C ASP A 233 -6.20 12.36 22.47
N TRP A 234 -5.25 12.09 21.56
CA TRP A 234 -5.24 12.65 20.20
C TRP A 234 -4.77 11.65 19.13
N HIS A 235 -5.10 11.96 17.88
CA HIS A 235 -4.78 11.19 16.68
C HIS A 235 -4.17 12.06 15.59
N TRP A 236 -3.26 11.47 14.81
CA TRP A 236 -2.87 12.04 13.53
C TRP A 236 -3.99 11.88 12.51
N ALA A 237 -4.17 12.90 11.68
CA ALA A 237 -5.09 12.86 10.55
C ALA A 237 -4.51 13.57 9.32
N ILE A 238 -4.98 13.16 8.14
CA ILE A 238 -4.73 13.85 6.88
C ILE A 238 -6.06 14.26 6.26
N VAL A 239 -6.10 15.50 5.76
CA VAL A 239 -7.28 16.09 5.13
C VAL A 239 -7.11 16.07 3.62
N PHE A 240 -8.09 15.50 2.92
CA PHE A 240 -8.11 15.37 1.47
C PHE A 240 -9.36 15.98 0.86
N GLU A 241 -9.30 16.31 -0.42
CA GLU A 241 -10.45 16.53 -1.29
C GLU A 241 -11.39 15.33 -1.19
N PHE A 242 -12.67 15.58 -0.91
CA PHE A 242 -13.67 14.53 -0.96
C PHE A 242 -13.97 14.14 -2.41
N VAL A 243 -13.72 12.88 -2.76
CA VAL A 243 -14.08 12.32 -4.06
C VAL A 243 -15.28 11.38 -3.88
N PRO A 244 -16.48 11.76 -4.38
CA PRO A 244 -17.65 10.90 -4.31
C PRO A 244 -17.41 9.54 -4.95
N GLY A 245 -18.05 8.50 -4.41
CA GLY A 245 -18.03 7.17 -5.02
C GLY A 245 -18.58 7.22 -6.45
N ALA A 246 -17.80 6.74 -7.41
CA ALA A 246 -18.15 6.72 -8.82
C ALA A 246 -17.59 5.47 -9.51
N LYS A 247 -18.26 5.02 -10.58
CA LYS A 247 -17.78 3.91 -11.42
C LYS A 247 -16.38 4.21 -11.95
N GLN A 248 -15.52 3.20 -11.99
CA GLN A 248 -14.13 3.37 -12.43
C GLN A 248 -14.06 3.88 -13.86
N ASP A 249 -13.43 5.04 -14.03
CA ASP A 249 -13.06 5.57 -15.33
C ASP A 249 -11.71 4.95 -15.73
N LEU A 250 -11.71 4.12 -16.78
CA LEU A 250 -10.52 3.40 -17.23
C LEU A 250 -9.44 4.37 -17.76
N VAL A 251 -9.83 5.50 -18.35
CA VAL A 251 -8.90 6.49 -18.89
C VAL A 251 -8.17 7.19 -17.75
N ILE A 252 -8.94 7.66 -16.76
CA ILE A 252 -8.36 8.30 -15.57
C ILE A 252 -7.48 7.32 -14.80
N GLY A 253 -7.94 6.08 -14.60
CA GLY A 253 -7.13 5.05 -13.96
C GLY A 253 -5.84 4.73 -14.71
N GLN A 254 -5.88 4.68 -16.04
CA GLN A 254 -4.66 4.45 -16.83
C GLN A 254 -3.64 5.58 -16.64
N LEU A 255 -4.09 6.85 -16.57
CA LEU A 255 -3.20 7.98 -16.30
C LEU A 255 -2.51 7.85 -14.94
N HIS A 256 -3.23 7.42 -13.90
CA HIS A 256 -2.65 7.17 -12.57
C HIS A 256 -1.60 6.05 -12.63
N LEU A 257 -1.97 4.91 -13.23
CA LEU A 257 -1.11 3.73 -13.33
C LEU A 257 0.19 4.02 -14.11
N ASP A 258 0.08 4.68 -15.27
CA ASP A 258 1.23 5.03 -16.10
C ASP A 258 2.14 6.03 -15.39
N PHE A 259 1.57 7.03 -14.71
CA PHE A 259 2.32 8.02 -13.95
C PHE A 259 3.13 7.38 -12.81
N PHE A 260 2.47 6.60 -11.94
CA PHE A 260 3.15 5.96 -10.80
C PHE A 260 4.24 4.99 -11.26
N TYR A 261 3.97 4.19 -12.29
CA TYR A 261 4.99 3.32 -12.90
C TYR A 261 6.18 4.11 -13.43
N ALA A 262 5.93 5.16 -14.22
CA ALA A 262 6.99 5.94 -14.85
C ALA A 262 7.87 6.66 -13.82
N VAL A 263 7.28 7.21 -12.76
CA VAL A 263 8.05 7.87 -11.69
C VAL A 263 8.80 6.85 -10.81
N GLY A 264 8.34 5.60 -10.77
CA GLY A 264 8.99 4.49 -10.08
C GLY A 264 8.37 4.14 -8.73
N PHE A 265 7.12 4.54 -8.49
CA PHE A 265 6.34 4.06 -7.37
C PHE A 265 5.99 2.58 -7.57
N ALA A 266 6.05 1.82 -6.48
CA ALA A 266 5.53 0.46 -6.44
C ALA A 266 4.03 0.51 -6.11
N LEU A 267 3.21 -0.23 -6.84
CA LEU A 267 1.80 -0.40 -6.54
C LEU A 267 1.59 -1.66 -5.71
N GLU A 268 0.84 -1.52 -4.61
CA GLU A 268 0.36 -2.63 -3.80
C GLU A 268 -0.71 -3.45 -4.53
N ALA A 269 -1.31 -4.44 -3.87
CA ALA A 269 -2.44 -5.16 -4.41
C ALA A 269 -3.67 -4.24 -4.58
N TYR A 270 -4.41 -4.39 -5.69
CA TYR A 270 -5.60 -3.59 -5.96
C TYR A 270 -6.65 -3.77 -4.84
N LYS A 271 -7.05 -2.66 -4.22
CA LYS A 271 -8.17 -2.57 -3.29
C LYS A 271 -9.25 -1.67 -3.90
N PRO A 272 -10.43 -2.20 -4.27
CA PRO A 272 -11.48 -1.43 -4.95
C PRO A 272 -11.90 -0.17 -4.21
N ASP A 273 -11.96 -0.24 -2.88
CA ASP A 273 -12.42 0.85 -2.02
C ASP A 273 -11.46 2.04 -2.01
N ASN A 274 -10.22 1.84 -2.47
CA ASN A 274 -9.20 2.89 -2.56
C ASN A 274 -9.20 3.62 -3.90
N TRP A 275 -10.15 3.30 -4.79
CA TRP A 275 -10.27 3.90 -6.11
C TRP A 275 -11.69 4.39 -6.37
N HIS A 276 -11.88 5.69 -6.63
CA HIS A 276 -13.18 6.27 -6.97
C HIS A 276 -13.08 6.99 -8.33
N GLY A 277 -13.95 6.65 -9.28
CA GLY A 277 -13.93 7.31 -10.60
C GLY A 277 -12.60 7.15 -11.34
N GLY A 278 -11.88 6.04 -11.11
CA GLY A 278 -10.54 5.81 -11.65
C GLY A 278 -9.41 6.55 -10.92
N ARG A 279 -9.69 7.31 -9.86
CA ARG A 279 -8.68 8.05 -9.08
C ARG A 279 -8.30 7.28 -7.82
N LEU A 280 -7.01 7.19 -7.52
CA LEU A 280 -6.54 6.70 -6.23
C LEU A 280 -6.90 7.69 -5.13
N ILE A 281 -7.59 7.23 -4.08
CA ILE A 281 -8.02 8.05 -2.92
C ILE A 281 -7.31 7.67 -1.61
N ASP A 282 -6.63 6.53 -1.56
CA ASP A 282 -5.77 6.13 -0.44
C ASP A 282 -4.32 5.99 -0.93
N TYR A 283 -3.41 6.80 -0.38
CA TYR A 283 -2.03 6.87 -0.85
C TYR A 283 -1.15 5.75 -0.30
N ASN A 284 -1.61 4.91 0.63
CA ASN A 284 -0.85 3.75 1.10
C ASN A 284 -0.86 2.56 0.14
N ASP A 285 -1.68 2.61 -0.93
CA ASP A 285 -1.60 1.62 -2.01
C ASP A 285 -0.45 1.86 -3.00
N ILE A 286 0.32 2.94 -2.79
CA ILE A 286 1.57 3.19 -3.51
C ILE A 286 2.73 3.36 -2.53
N CYS A 287 3.86 2.78 -2.89
CA CYS A 287 5.11 2.92 -2.16
C CYS A 287 6.09 3.73 -3.00
N SER A 288 6.55 4.87 -2.47
CA SER A 288 7.70 5.55 -3.07
C SER A 288 8.96 4.69 -2.93
N PRO A 289 9.98 4.87 -3.79
CA PRO A 289 11.30 4.30 -3.59
C PRO A 289 11.93 4.51 -2.20
N PHE A 290 11.47 5.47 -1.40
CA PHE A 290 11.98 5.67 -0.03
C PHE A 290 11.14 4.98 1.04
N SER A 291 10.00 4.40 0.66
CA SER A 291 9.15 3.60 1.55
C SER A 291 9.75 2.22 1.79
N LYS A 292 9.53 1.68 2.98
CA LYS A 292 9.89 0.29 3.34
C LYS A 292 9.10 -0.74 2.55
N GLY A 293 7.89 -0.40 2.12
CA GLY A 293 7.03 -1.28 1.32
C GLY A 293 7.46 -1.36 -0.15
N TRP A 294 8.40 -0.53 -0.59
CA TRP A 294 8.82 -0.54 -1.99
C TRP A 294 9.48 -1.86 -2.38
N HIS A 295 9.02 -2.45 -3.48
CA HIS A 295 9.61 -3.66 -4.04
C HIS A 295 9.56 -3.65 -5.58
N THR A 296 10.53 -4.28 -6.23
CA THR A 296 10.64 -4.28 -7.71
C THR A 296 9.44 -4.93 -8.39
N THR A 297 8.83 -5.94 -7.78
CA THR A 297 7.59 -6.57 -8.26
C THR A 297 6.36 -5.69 -8.10
N GLY A 298 6.47 -4.46 -7.60
CA GLY A 298 5.37 -3.51 -7.53
C GLY A 298 5.48 -2.46 -8.64
N VAL A 299 6.65 -2.38 -9.28
CA VAL A 299 6.97 -1.40 -10.32
C VAL A 299 6.88 -2.06 -11.69
N TRP A 300 5.67 -2.20 -12.19
CA TRP A 300 5.42 -2.68 -13.55
C TRP A 300 4.28 -1.89 -14.18
N GLN A 301 4.26 -1.86 -15.51
CA GLN A 301 3.16 -1.24 -16.25
C GLN A 301 1.90 -2.09 -16.10
N ARG A 302 0.75 -1.43 -15.88
CA ARG A 302 -0.56 -2.07 -15.72
C ARG A 302 -1.54 -1.47 -16.72
N GLU A 303 -2.46 -2.29 -17.20
CA GLU A 303 -3.61 -1.84 -17.97
C GLU A 303 -4.80 -1.63 -17.02
N ALA A 304 -5.43 -0.46 -17.06
CA ALA A 304 -6.54 -0.09 -16.18
C ALA A 304 -7.70 -1.07 -16.29
N GLN A 305 -8.00 -1.55 -17.51
CA GLN A 305 -9.04 -2.56 -17.72
C GLN A 305 -8.76 -3.81 -16.90
N LYS A 306 -7.55 -4.39 -17.00
CA LYS A 306 -7.15 -5.56 -16.21
C LYS A 306 -7.08 -5.24 -14.73
N TRP A 307 -6.52 -4.09 -14.37
CA TRP A 307 -6.37 -3.64 -12.99
C TRP A 307 -7.71 -3.57 -12.26
N PHE A 308 -8.68 -2.82 -12.78
CA PHE A 308 -9.99 -2.69 -12.16
C PHE A 308 -10.85 -3.95 -12.30
N TRP A 309 -10.62 -4.77 -13.32
CA TRP A 309 -11.34 -6.05 -13.51
C TRP A 309 -10.68 -7.25 -12.83
N THR A 310 -9.55 -7.08 -12.12
CA THR A 310 -9.06 -8.13 -11.21
C THR A 310 -10.09 -8.48 -10.12
N LEU A 311 -11.18 -7.73 -10.00
CA LEU A 311 -12.40 -8.10 -9.26
C LEU A 311 -13.06 -9.42 -9.70
N ASP A 312 -13.00 -9.80 -10.98
CA ASP A 312 -13.50 -11.14 -11.38
C ASP A 312 -12.59 -12.27 -10.86
N PHE A 313 -11.32 -11.98 -10.59
CA PHE A 313 -10.39 -12.89 -9.92
C PHE A 313 -10.58 -12.95 -8.39
N VAL A 314 -11.07 -11.88 -7.74
CA VAL A 314 -11.38 -11.89 -6.30
C VAL A 314 -12.72 -12.59 -5.99
N ARG A 315 -13.61 -12.69 -6.98
CA ARG A 315 -14.79 -13.59 -6.94
C ARG A 315 -14.45 -15.06 -7.22
N ASP A 316 -13.18 -15.40 -7.49
CA ASP A 316 -12.67 -16.77 -7.39
C ASP A 316 -12.50 -17.14 -5.90
N PRO A 317 -13.30 -18.09 -5.37
CA PRO A 317 -13.23 -18.49 -3.97
C PRO A 317 -11.84 -18.97 -3.52
N SER A 318 -10.99 -19.42 -4.45
CA SER A 318 -9.64 -19.88 -4.15
C SER A 318 -8.66 -18.75 -3.83
N ILE A 319 -8.81 -17.57 -4.45
CA ILE A 319 -7.96 -16.40 -4.16
C ILE A 319 -8.46 -15.67 -2.92
N ARG A 320 -9.78 -15.55 -2.74
CA ARG A 320 -10.36 -15.05 -1.47
C ARG A 320 -9.87 -15.88 -0.29
N ARG A 321 -9.83 -17.22 -0.42
CA ARG A 321 -9.20 -18.09 0.57
C ARG A 321 -7.73 -17.78 0.80
N ARG A 322 -6.92 -17.54 -0.24
CA ARG A 322 -5.49 -17.21 -0.07
C ARG A 322 -5.26 -15.87 0.64
N ILE A 323 -6.08 -14.86 0.36
CA ILE A 323 -6.02 -13.56 1.03
C ILE A 323 -6.45 -13.71 2.50
N THR A 324 -7.60 -14.32 2.77
CA THR A 324 -8.06 -14.59 4.14
C THR A 324 -7.07 -15.45 4.92
N GLN A 325 -6.46 -16.45 4.29
CA GLN A 325 -5.47 -17.32 4.92
C GLN A 325 -4.13 -16.60 5.17
N ARG A 326 -3.75 -15.62 4.34
CA ARG A 326 -2.61 -14.72 4.64
C ARG A 326 -2.91 -13.87 5.87
N HIS A 327 -4.08 -13.22 5.95
CA HIS A 327 -4.47 -12.42 7.11
C HIS A 327 -4.64 -13.25 8.40
N GLN A 328 -5.14 -14.48 8.30
CA GLN A 328 -5.23 -15.40 9.44
C GLN A 328 -3.85 -15.88 9.88
N ASN A 329 -2.95 -16.22 8.96
CA ASN A 329 -1.60 -16.66 9.29
C ASN A 329 -0.75 -15.56 9.93
N SER A 330 -0.95 -14.29 9.53
CA SER A 330 -0.34 -13.14 10.20
C SER A 330 -0.88 -12.92 11.63
N ARG A 331 -2.15 -13.25 11.90
CA ARG A 331 -2.75 -13.17 13.24
C ARG A 331 -2.40 -14.36 14.14
N THR A 332 -2.28 -15.58 13.60
CA THR A 332 -1.94 -16.77 14.41
C THR A 332 -0.45 -16.87 14.74
N GLY A 333 0.42 -16.20 13.98
CA GLY A 333 1.84 -16.10 14.29
C GLY A 333 2.14 -15.32 15.58
N GLU A 334 1.23 -14.44 16.03
CA GLU A 334 1.38 -13.65 17.27
C GLU A 334 0.95 -14.41 18.53
N ASN A 335 0.14 -15.47 18.43
CA ASN A 335 -0.44 -16.16 19.60
C ASN A 335 0.25 -17.47 20.00
N GLN A 336 1.36 -17.88 19.37
CA GLN A 336 2.05 -19.14 19.68
C GLN A 336 3.37 -19.01 20.44
N VAL A 337 3.78 -17.82 20.88
CA VAL A 337 5.07 -17.63 21.58
C VAL A 337 4.88 -17.11 23.00
N VAL A 338 4.08 -17.80 23.82
CA VAL A 338 4.20 -17.71 25.29
C VAL A 338 3.86 -19.07 25.90
N ARG A 339 4.88 -19.93 26.05
CA ARG A 339 5.02 -20.98 27.09
C ARG A 339 6.30 -21.78 26.86
N GLY A 340 7.24 -21.72 27.81
CA GLY A 340 8.38 -22.63 27.87
C GLY A 340 9.60 -22.01 28.53
N ASP A 341 9.81 -22.38 29.79
CA ASP A 341 10.80 -21.90 30.75
C ASP A 341 12.28 -22.21 30.46
N GLU A 342 13.12 -21.39 31.13
CA GLU A 342 14.36 -21.70 31.88
C GLU A 342 15.14 -22.98 31.54
N THR A 343 16.43 -22.85 31.16
CA THR A 343 17.58 -23.12 32.05
C THR A 343 18.96 -22.95 31.38
N GLN A 344 19.86 -22.40 32.20
CA GLN A 344 21.30 -22.70 32.37
C GLN A 344 22.41 -22.21 31.41
N HIS A 345 23.39 -21.62 32.10
CA HIS A 345 24.73 -21.21 31.71
C HIS A 345 25.61 -22.31 31.11
N GLY A 346 26.50 -21.91 30.19
CA GLY A 346 27.64 -22.71 29.77
C GLY A 346 28.57 -21.97 28.81
N SER A 347 29.68 -21.47 29.33
CA SER A 347 30.83 -20.88 28.62
C SER A 347 31.45 -21.81 27.58
N ALA A 348 31.92 -21.28 26.44
CA ALA A 348 33.27 -21.51 25.92
C ALA A 348 33.49 -20.80 24.56
N THR A 349 34.41 -19.85 24.55
CA THR A 349 35.08 -19.30 23.37
C THR A 349 36.03 -20.34 22.76
N LYS A 350 35.94 -20.58 21.44
CA LYS A 350 37.08 -21.08 20.65
C LYS A 350 37.04 -20.52 19.23
N SER A 351 38.14 -19.86 18.91
CA SER A 351 38.56 -19.40 17.60
C SER A 351 38.72 -20.56 16.62
N LYS A 352 38.45 -20.30 15.32
CA LYS A 352 39.18 -20.87 14.21
C LYS A 352 38.92 -20.09 12.92
N SER A 353 40.01 -19.62 12.36
CA SER A 353 40.19 -19.13 11.00
C SER A 353 40.03 -20.28 9.99
N SER A 354 39.46 -19.99 8.82
CA SER A 354 39.89 -20.62 7.56
C SER A 354 39.44 -19.80 6.37
N SER A 355 40.41 -19.46 5.54
CA SER A 355 40.25 -18.97 4.17
C SER A 355 39.56 -20.02 3.30
N CYS A 356 38.90 -19.57 2.23
CA CYS A 356 38.99 -20.21 0.92
C CYS A 356 38.34 -19.31 -0.15
N ALA A 357 39.14 -19.00 -1.17
CA ALA A 357 38.73 -18.38 -2.41
C ALA A 357 38.22 -19.44 -3.40
N SER A 358 37.19 -19.11 -4.16
CA SER A 358 36.86 -19.60 -5.52
C SER A 358 35.55 -18.89 -5.91
N GLY A 359 35.39 -18.25 -7.06
CA GLY A 359 35.87 -18.61 -8.39
C GLY A 359 34.75 -19.32 -9.15
N MET A 360 33.67 -18.61 -9.52
CA MET A 360 32.62 -19.16 -10.37
C MET A 360 32.10 -18.13 -11.37
N LYS A 361 32.54 -18.29 -12.63
CA LYS A 361 31.94 -17.71 -13.82
C LYS A 361 30.64 -18.46 -14.13
N ARG A 362 29.55 -17.75 -14.46
CA ARG A 362 28.39 -18.33 -15.16
C ARG A 362 28.05 -17.48 -16.37
N GLN A 363 28.12 -18.14 -17.53
CA GLN A 363 27.59 -17.69 -18.81
C GLN A 363 26.05 -17.72 -18.77
N THR A 364 25.44 -16.70 -19.37
CA THR A 364 24.01 -16.57 -19.60
C THR A 364 23.70 -16.99 -21.03
N ASN A 365 22.86 -18.01 -21.22
CA ASN A 365 22.14 -18.23 -22.47
C ASN A 365 20.66 -17.99 -22.18
N TYR A 366 20.11 -16.93 -22.77
CA TYR A 366 18.69 -16.59 -22.76
C TYR A 366 18.19 -16.79 -24.19
N GLN A 367 17.24 -17.70 -24.38
CA GLN A 367 16.50 -17.87 -25.63
C GLN A 367 15.12 -17.23 -25.46
N ASP A 368 14.77 -16.37 -26.41
CA ASP A 368 13.43 -15.79 -26.56
C ASP A 368 12.36 -16.87 -26.80
N PRO A 369 11.12 -16.64 -26.36
CA PRO A 369 9.97 -17.15 -27.05
C PRO A 369 9.10 -16.04 -27.61
N ALA A 370 8.83 -16.20 -28.90
CA ALA A 370 7.90 -15.46 -29.72
C ALA A 370 6.43 -15.64 -29.28
N ASP A 371 5.66 -14.60 -29.57
CA ASP A 371 4.30 -14.60 -30.16
C ASP A 371 3.25 -15.59 -29.58
N MET A 372 2.31 -15.05 -28.79
CA MET A 372 1.03 -15.69 -28.50
C MET A 372 -0.12 -14.72 -28.77
N SER A 373 -0.76 -14.89 -29.93
CA SER A 373 -2.07 -14.30 -30.24
C SER A 373 -3.15 -14.90 -29.33
N LEU A 374 -3.84 -14.08 -28.54
CA LEU A 374 -4.96 -14.51 -27.70
C LEU A 374 -6.28 -14.50 -28.50
N GLY A 375 -6.92 -15.67 -28.59
CA GLY A 375 -8.26 -15.83 -29.17
C GLY A 375 -9.36 -15.30 -28.26
N ASN A 376 -10.38 -14.69 -28.86
CA ASN A 376 -11.61 -14.21 -28.22
C ASN A 376 -12.38 -15.37 -27.58
N SER A 377 -12.39 -15.48 -26.25
CA SER A 377 -13.29 -16.39 -25.54
C SER A 377 -14.65 -15.72 -25.33
N LYS A 378 -15.72 -16.32 -25.87
CA LYS A 378 -17.11 -15.89 -25.65
C LYS A 378 -17.53 -16.18 -24.21
N VAL A 379 -18.10 -15.20 -23.52
CA VAL A 379 -18.67 -15.34 -22.18
C VAL A 379 -19.89 -16.28 -22.23
N ASN A 380 -19.92 -17.27 -21.34
CA ASN A 380 -21.06 -18.18 -21.20
C ASN A 380 -22.06 -17.62 -20.18
N TRP A 381 -23.08 -16.94 -20.70
CA TRP A 381 -24.08 -16.22 -19.92
C TRP A 381 -25.00 -17.12 -19.08
N GLU A 382 -25.28 -18.34 -19.54
CA GLU A 382 -26.06 -19.34 -18.79
C GLU A 382 -25.38 -19.69 -17.46
N LYS A 383 -24.07 -19.90 -17.50
CA LYS A 383 -23.27 -20.21 -16.31
C LYS A 383 -23.23 -19.03 -15.33
N LEU A 384 -23.21 -17.82 -15.87
CA LEU A 384 -23.22 -16.59 -15.07
C LEU A 384 -24.57 -16.39 -14.39
N ALA A 385 -25.67 -16.64 -15.12
CA ALA A 385 -27.03 -16.54 -14.62
C ALA A 385 -27.28 -17.47 -13.43
N ALA A 386 -26.91 -18.75 -13.57
CA ALA A 386 -27.04 -19.74 -12.51
C ALA A 386 -26.26 -19.36 -11.24
N LYS A 387 -25.10 -18.71 -11.39
CA LYS A 387 -24.25 -18.30 -10.26
C LYS A 387 -24.74 -17.02 -9.57
N ALA A 388 -25.33 -16.10 -10.32
CA ALA A 388 -25.78 -14.80 -9.82
C ALA A 388 -27.28 -14.75 -9.51
N GLY A 389 -27.99 -15.88 -9.63
CA GLY A 389 -29.42 -15.97 -9.32
C GLY A 389 -30.33 -15.33 -10.35
N PHE A 390 -29.84 -15.10 -11.57
CA PHE A 390 -30.70 -14.67 -12.68
C PHE A 390 -31.47 -15.86 -13.25
N LYS A 391 -32.65 -15.58 -13.80
CA LYS A 391 -33.54 -16.60 -14.33
C LYS A 391 -32.91 -17.39 -15.50
N ASP A 392 -32.14 -16.72 -16.35
CA ASP A 392 -31.47 -17.29 -17.50
C ASP A 392 -30.30 -16.39 -17.98
N GLY A 393 -29.52 -16.91 -18.94
CA GLY A 393 -28.39 -16.18 -19.50
C GLY A 393 -28.77 -14.87 -20.17
N ALA A 394 -29.98 -14.75 -20.72
CA ALA A 394 -30.44 -13.51 -21.36
C ALA A 394 -30.73 -12.42 -20.31
N ALA A 395 -31.32 -12.76 -19.18
CA ALA A 395 -31.53 -11.84 -18.06
C ALA A 395 -30.21 -11.38 -17.44
N ALA A 396 -29.25 -12.30 -17.26
CA ALA A 396 -27.91 -11.94 -16.80
C ALA A 396 -27.22 -11.01 -17.80
N ARG A 397 -27.27 -11.34 -19.10
CA ARG A 397 -26.68 -10.52 -20.16
C ARG A 397 -27.32 -9.13 -20.24
N ALA A 398 -28.64 -9.04 -20.24
CA ALA A 398 -29.37 -7.76 -20.27
C ALA A 398 -29.05 -6.91 -19.04
N HIS A 399 -28.95 -7.53 -17.85
CA HIS A 399 -28.53 -6.84 -16.64
C HIS A 399 -27.10 -6.29 -16.81
N TYR A 400 -26.14 -7.11 -17.23
CA TYR A 400 -24.74 -6.70 -17.33
C TYR A 400 -24.38 -5.84 -18.54
N GLU A 401 -25.20 -5.83 -19.61
CA GLU A 401 -25.01 -4.96 -20.78
C GLU A 401 -25.76 -3.62 -20.64
N HIS A 402 -26.61 -3.44 -19.61
CA HIS A 402 -27.21 -2.15 -19.25
C HIS A 402 -26.43 -1.40 -18.15
N PHE A 403 -25.35 -1.97 -17.61
CA PHE A 403 -24.38 -1.33 -16.70
C PHE A 403 -23.02 -1.22 -17.36
#